data_AF-A0A094JD61-F1
#
_entry.id   AF-A0A094JD61-F1
#
_cell.length_a   1.000
_cell.length_b   1.000
_cell.length_c   1.000
_cell.angle_alpha   90.00
_cell.angle_beta   90.00
_cell.angle_gamma   90.00
#
_symmetry.space_group_name_H-M   'P 1'
#
loop_
_entity.id
_entity.type
_entity.pdbx_description
1 polymer ?
#
loop_
_entity_poly.entity_id
_entity_poly.type
_entity_poly.pdbx_seq_one_letter_code
_entity_poly.pdbx_strand_id
1 'polypeptide(L)'
;MKSKIPVIIGAIFLSYLAFVSVIMLVYEPSPEDMDWEDRQAYNRGKIGELYIGEQLTEVQKAMGNADFSEAKLANGKQLRVLFYQTQRKVADGQLTRDECTPLLFIDQQLVAWGEDTYQQYLSPSIATN
;
A
#
# COMPACT_ATOMS: atom_id res chain seq x y z
N MET A 1 -30.58 51.09 7.26
CA MET A 1 -30.83 49.63 7.07
C MET A 1 -29.64 48.88 7.65
N LYS A 2 -29.84 47.91 8.56
CA LYS A 2 -28.74 47.12 9.12
C LYS A 2 -28.20 46.16 8.04
N SER A 3 -26.89 46.16 7.79
CA SER A 3 -26.28 45.30 6.78
C SER A 3 -26.40 43.83 7.19
N LYS A 4 -26.89 42.97 6.29
CA LYS A 4 -26.98 41.52 6.50
C LYS A 4 -25.65 40.79 6.25
N ILE A 5 -24.63 41.51 5.78
CA ILE A 5 -23.34 40.96 5.37
C ILE A 5 -22.65 40.14 6.49
N PRO A 6 -22.59 40.59 7.75
CA PRO A 6 -21.93 39.81 8.80
C PRO A 6 -22.62 38.46 9.07
N VAL A 7 -23.95 38.41 8.96
CA VAL A 7 -24.73 37.17 9.15
C VAL A 7 -24.46 36.20 8.01
N ILE A 8 -24.37 36.69 6.78
CA ILE A 8 -24.06 35.86 5.61
C ILE A 8 -22.64 35.28 5.72
N ILE A 9 -21.66 36.10 6.09
CA ILE A 9 -20.27 35.63 6.30
C ILE A 9 -20.23 34.57 7.42
N GLY A 10 -20.91 34.81 8.54
CA GLY A 10 -20.99 33.84 9.63
C GLY A 10 -21.64 32.52 9.21
N ALA A 11 -22.70 32.56 8.40
CA ALA A 11 -23.35 31.37 7.88
C ALA A 11 -22.46 30.57 6.92
N ILE A 12 -21.72 31.24 6.02
CA ILE A 12 -20.77 30.58 5.12
C ILE A 12 -19.64 29.92 5.91
N PHE A 13 -19.10 30.61 6.92
CA PHE A 13 -18.04 30.06 7.76
C PHE A 13 -18.51 28.82 8.54
N LEU A 14 -19.71 28.88 9.14
CA LEU A 14 -20.30 27.73 9.83
C LEU A 14 -20.53 26.54 8.88
N SER A 15 -21.01 26.83 7.67
CA SER A 15 -21.18 25.82 6.61
C SER A 15 -19.86 25.16 6.22
N TYR A 16 -18.77 25.93 6.10
CA TYR A 16 -17.45 25.39 5.79
C TYR A 16 -16.92 24.49 6.91
N LEU A 17 -17.07 24.90 8.18
CA LEU A 17 -16.66 24.07 9.31
C LEU A 17 -17.44 22.75 9.39
N ALA A 18 -18.76 22.79 9.13
CA ALA A 18 -19.58 21.59 9.06
C ALA A 18 -19.12 20.66 7.92
N PHE A 19 -18.81 21.23 6.74
CA PHE A 19 -18.29 20.47 5.61
C PHE A 19 -16.93 19.80 5.92
N VAL A 20 -15.97 20.54 6.46
CA VAL A 20 -14.66 19.99 6.85
C VAL A 20 -14.81 18.89 7.92
N SER A 21 -15.70 19.08 8.89
CA SER A 21 -15.99 18.06 9.92
C SER A 21 -16.53 16.77 9.30
N VAL A 22 -17.42 16.86 8.31
CA VAL A 22 -17.92 15.69 7.59
C VAL A 22 -16.80 14.99 6.82
N ILE A 23 -15.95 15.75 6.12
CA ILE A 23 -14.80 15.17 5.39
C ILE A 23 -13.85 14.45 6.35
N MET A 24 -13.49 15.07 7.48
CA MET A 24 -12.62 14.45 8.47
C MET A 24 -13.18 13.17 9.10
N LEU A 25 -14.51 13.01 9.14
CA LEU A 25 -15.16 11.80 9.67
C LEU A 25 -15.30 10.68 8.64
N VAL A 26 -15.22 10.99 7.34
CA VAL A 26 -15.51 10.04 6.25
C VAL A 26 -14.26 9.69 5.44
N TYR A 27 -13.26 10.57 5.41
CA TYR A 27 -12.04 10.36 4.66
C TYR A 27 -11.08 9.43 5.42
N GLU A 28 -10.85 8.23 4.89
CA GLU A 28 -9.80 7.33 5.33
C GLU A 28 -8.58 7.53 4.41
N PRO A 29 -7.46 8.11 4.89
CA PRO A 29 -6.28 8.29 4.07
C PRO A 29 -5.72 6.93 3.64
N SER A 30 -5.48 6.77 2.35
CA SER A 30 -4.92 5.54 1.79
C SER A 30 -3.39 5.64 1.67
N PRO A 31 -2.65 4.52 1.67
CA PRO A 31 -1.21 4.54 1.40
C PRO A 31 -0.85 5.19 0.05
N GLU A 32 -1.77 5.21 -0.91
CA GLU A 32 -1.63 5.88 -2.21
C GLU A 32 -1.65 7.40 -2.13
N ASP A 33 -2.27 7.96 -1.09
CA ASP A 33 -2.35 9.42 -0.87
C ASP A 33 -1.09 9.96 -0.17
N MET A 34 -0.23 9.08 0.34
CA MET A 34 1.02 9.45 0.99
C MET A 34 2.05 9.91 -0.05
N ASP A 35 2.88 10.88 0.32
CA ASP A 35 4.08 11.12 -0.47
C ASP A 35 5.04 9.92 -0.42
N TRP A 36 5.99 9.89 -1.34
CA TRP A 36 6.83 8.72 -1.52
C TRP A 36 7.76 8.45 -0.31
N GLU A 37 8.17 9.47 0.47
CA GLU A 37 9.02 9.29 1.66
C GLU A 37 8.23 8.61 2.77
N ASP A 38 7.02 9.12 3.02
CA ASP A 38 6.10 8.59 4.02
C ASP A 38 5.64 7.18 3.64
N ARG A 39 5.28 6.94 2.37
CA ARG A 39 4.86 5.61 1.88
C ARG A 39 5.96 4.57 2.04
N GLN A 40 7.22 4.93 1.81
CA GLN A 40 8.35 4.03 2.05
C GLN A 40 8.50 3.65 3.52
N ALA A 41 8.42 4.63 4.42
CA ALA A 41 8.50 4.39 5.86
C ALA A 41 7.32 3.54 6.34
N TYR A 42 6.12 3.84 5.85
CA TYR A 42 4.90 3.07 6.09
C TYR A 42 5.05 1.61 5.64
N ASN A 43 5.48 1.38 4.40
CA ASN A 43 5.69 0.03 3.85
C ASN A 43 6.70 -0.77 4.68
N ARG A 44 7.84 -0.17 5.07
CA ARG A 44 8.82 -0.83 5.95
C ARG A 44 8.22 -1.22 7.29
N GLY A 45 7.47 -0.31 7.92
CA GLY A 45 6.77 -0.58 9.18
C GLY A 45 5.79 -1.74 9.06
N LYS A 46 4.92 -1.69 8.04
CA LYS A 46 3.90 -2.71 7.78
C LYS A 46 4.47 -4.08 7.46
N ILE A 47 5.52 -4.15 6.66
CA ILE A 47 6.20 -5.43 6.38
C ILE A 47 6.76 -6.05 7.66
N GLY A 48 7.21 -5.25 8.63
CA GLY A 48 7.67 -5.74 9.93
C GLY A 48 6.57 -6.31 10.82
N GLU A 49 5.30 -6.00 10.53
CA GLU A 49 4.12 -6.52 11.25
C GLU A 49 3.56 -7.79 10.60
N LEU A 50 3.98 -8.14 9.38
CA LEU A 50 3.44 -9.28 8.64
C LEU A 50 3.81 -10.62 9.26
N TYR A 51 2.91 -11.59 9.12
CA TYR A 51 3.17 -12.99 9.43
C TYR A 51 2.81 -13.93 8.27
N ILE A 52 3.51 -15.07 8.21
CA ILE A 52 3.28 -16.11 7.21
C ILE A 52 1.85 -16.65 7.35
N GLY A 53 1.17 -16.83 6.21
CA GLY A 53 -0.21 -17.29 6.13
C GLY A 53 -1.24 -16.15 6.01
N GLU A 54 -0.84 -14.88 6.13
CA GLU A 54 -1.72 -13.75 5.87
C GLU A 54 -2.34 -13.79 4.48
N GLN A 55 -3.61 -13.41 4.39
CA GLN A 55 -4.33 -13.43 3.12
C GLN A 55 -3.92 -12.24 2.26
N LEU A 56 -3.71 -12.48 0.97
CA LEU A 56 -3.36 -11.46 -0.02
C LEU A 56 -4.24 -10.21 0.06
N THR A 57 -5.55 -10.39 0.24
CA THR A 57 -6.51 -9.28 0.33
C THR A 57 -6.30 -8.42 1.58
N GLU A 58 -5.96 -9.02 2.72
CA GLU A 58 -5.68 -8.27 3.94
C GLU A 58 -4.36 -7.51 3.83
N VAL A 59 -3.32 -8.14 3.26
CA VAL A 59 -2.05 -7.46 2.99
C VAL A 59 -2.25 -6.28 2.05
N GLN A 60 -3.00 -6.45 0.95
CA GLN A 60 -3.28 -5.35 0.01
C GLN A 60 -4.17 -4.26 0.63
N LYS A 61 -5.10 -4.62 1.51
CA LYS A 61 -5.92 -3.65 2.24
C LYS A 61 -5.07 -2.82 3.21
N ALA A 62 -4.10 -3.44 3.87
CA ALA A 62 -3.21 -2.76 4.80
C ALA A 62 -2.12 -1.93 4.08
N MET A 63 -1.54 -2.46 3.01
CA MET A 63 -0.38 -1.85 2.34
C MET A 63 -0.73 -1.02 1.10
N GLY A 64 -1.97 -1.08 0.63
CA GLY A 64 -2.40 -0.48 -0.62
C GLY A 64 -1.90 -1.25 -1.83
N ASN A 65 -1.85 -0.57 -2.97
CA ASN A 65 -1.37 -1.15 -4.22
C ASN A 65 0.14 -1.37 -4.19
N ALA A 66 0.58 -2.51 -4.73
CA ALA A 66 1.99 -2.78 -4.96
C ALA A 66 2.51 -1.96 -6.15
N ASP A 67 3.77 -1.55 -6.09
CA ASP A 67 4.41 -0.78 -7.17
C ASP A 67 4.70 -1.66 -8.40
N PHE A 68 5.00 -2.94 -8.18
CA PHE A 68 5.05 -3.96 -9.23
C PHE A 68 4.34 -5.23 -8.78
N SER A 69 3.86 -6.01 -9.74
CA SER A 69 3.32 -7.35 -9.48
C SER A 69 3.62 -8.31 -10.62
N GLU A 70 3.85 -9.58 -10.27
CA GLU A 70 3.96 -10.69 -11.22
C GLU A 70 3.16 -11.88 -10.69
N ALA A 71 2.63 -12.72 -11.60
CA ALA A 71 1.92 -13.93 -11.21
C ALA A 71 2.14 -15.05 -12.23
N LYS A 72 2.18 -16.30 -11.76
CA LYS A 72 2.27 -17.48 -12.61
C LYS A 72 1.58 -18.68 -11.97
N LEU A 73 1.23 -19.66 -12.80
CA LEU A 73 0.87 -20.99 -12.33
C LEU A 73 2.14 -21.87 -12.34
N ALA A 74 2.43 -22.53 -11.23
CA ALA A 74 3.53 -23.48 -11.11
C ALA A 74 3.08 -24.69 -10.30
N ASN A 75 3.22 -25.89 -10.86
CA ASN A 75 2.81 -27.17 -10.25
C ASN A 75 1.39 -27.16 -9.68
N GLY A 76 0.44 -26.54 -10.39
CA GLY A 76 -0.96 -26.46 -9.97
C GLY A 76 -1.26 -25.42 -8.90
N LYS A 77 -0.26 -24.67 -8.40
CA LYS A 77 -0.44 -23.57 -7.45
C LYS A 77 -0.36 -22.21 -8.12
N GLN A 78 -1.11 -21.24 -7.60
CA GLN A 78 -1.06 -19.86 -8.05
C GLN A 78 -0.02 -19.09 -7.26
N LEU A 79 1.07 -18.71 -7.92
CA LEU A 79 2.11 -17.86 -7.35
C LEU A 79 1.85 -16.41 -7.75
N ARG A 80 1.95 -15.49 -6.79
CA ARG A 80 1.94 -14.05 -7.02
C ARG A 80 3.02 -13.40 -6.19
N VAL A 81 3.82 -12.52 -6.78
CA VAL A 81 4.77 -11.69 -6.06
C VAL A 81 4.36 -10.22 -6.20
N LEU A 82 4.29 -9.53 -5.06
CA LEU A 82 4.02 -8.11 -4.96
C LEU A 82 5.30 -7.40 -4.52
N PHE A 83 5.59 -6.25 -5.11
CA PHE A 83 6.76 -5.44 -4.75
C PHE A 83 6.29 -4.11 -4.19
N TYR A 84 6.70 -3.80 -2.96
CA TYR A 84 6.43 -2.52 -2.31
C TYR A 84 7.74 -1.76 -2.13
N GLN A 85 7.79 -0.48 -2.51
CA GLN A 85 8.94 0.37 -2.29
C GLN A 85 9.22 0.50 -0.79
N THR A 86 10.43 0.14 -0.38
CA THR A 86 10.86 0.15 1.02
C THR A 86 12.16 0.88 1.24
N GLN A 87 12.89 1.21 0.18
CA GLN A 87 14.14 1.95 0.27
C GLN A 87 14.34 2.79 -0.99
N ARG A 88 15.12 3.86 -0.88
CA ARG A 88 15.57 4.63 -2.03
C ARG A 88 17.05 4.34 -2.26
N LYS A 89 17.39 3.88 -3.46
CA LYS A 89 18.78 3.67 -3.88
C LYS A 89 19.24 4.76 -4.83
N VAL A 90 18.38 5.22 -5.73
CA VAL A 90 18.74 6.23 -6.74
C VAL A 90 17.75 7.39 -6.73
N ALA A 91 18.27 8.60 -6.88
CA ALA A 91 17.48 9.83 -6.94
C ALA A 91 17.28 10.31 -8.39
N ASP A 92 17.09 9.38 -9.32
CA ASP A 92 16.86 9.65 -10.75
C ASP A 92 15.37 9.73 -11.12
N GLY A 93 14.49 9.41 -10.17
CA GLY A 93 13.04 9.47 -10.33
C GLY A 93 12.45 8.23 -11.00
N GLN A 94 13.24 7.19 -11.27
CA GLN A 94 12.76 5.92 -11.78
C GLN A 94 12.77 4.86 -10.67
N LEU A 95 11.60 4.34 -10.34
CA LEU A 95 11.48 3.25 -9.38
C LEU A 95 11.97 1.94 -10.01
N THR A 96 12.84 1.24 -9.29
CA THR A 96 13.40 -0.05 -9.71
C THR A 96 13.07 -1.16 -8.71
N ARG A 97 13.12 -2.44 -9.13
CA ARG A 97 12.72 -3.56 -8.26
C ARG A 97 13.62 -3.76 -7.06
N ASP A 98 14.88 -3.37 -7.17
CA ASP A 98 15.86 -3.51 -6.09
C ASP A 98 15.72 -2.41 -5.01
N GLU A 99 14.80 -1.46 -5.21
CA GLU A 99 14.29 -0.49 -4.23
C GLU A 99 13.02 -0.99 -3.51
N CYS A 100 12.53 -2.17 -3.86
CA CYS A 100 11.33 -2.77 -3.30
C CYS A 100 11.64 -4.00 -2.45
N THR A 101 10.77 -4.27 -1.48
CA THR A 101 10.71 -5.57 -0.82
C THR A 101 9.65 -6.45 -1.49
N PRO A 102 10.01 -7.61 -2.04
CA PRO A 102 9.07 -8.56 -2.60
C PRO A 102 8.35 -9.36 -1.50
N LEU A 103 7.05 -9.58 -1.69
CA LEU A 103 6.17 -10.44 -0.89
C LEU A 103 5.61 -11.52 -1.81
N LEU A 104 5.89 -12.79 -1.52
CA LEU A 104 5.44 -13.94 -2.29
C LEU A 104 4.21 -14.57 -1.65
N PHE A 105 3.21 -14.79 -2.49
CA PHE A 105 1.97 -15.45 -2.16
C PHE A 105 1.84 -16.75 -2.95
N ILE A 106 1.37 -17.81 -2.30
CA ILE A 106 0.97 -19.07 -2.91
C ILE A 106 -0.48 -19.32 -2.53
N ASP A 107 -1.34 -19.52 -3.52
CA ASP A 107 -2.77 -19.74 -3.34
C ASP A 107 -3.41 -18.69 -2.40
N GLN A 108 -3.01 -17.43 -2.62
CA GLN A 108 -3.44 -16.23 -1.90
C GLN A 108 -2.95 -16.11 -0.44
N GLN A 109 -2.01 -16.95 0.00
CA GLN A 109 -1.40 -16.85 1.33
C GLN A 109 0.04 -16.37 1.24
N LEU A 110 0.44 -15.46 2.12
CA LEU A 110 1.81 -14.97 2.23
C LEU A 110 2.74 -16.10 2.70
N VAL A 111 3.76 -16.44 1.90
CA VAL A 111 4.70 -17.55 2.21
C VAL A 111 6.14 -17.10 2.35
N ALA A 112 6.50 -15.91 1.88
CA ALA A 112 7.84 -15.33 2.04
C ALA A 112 7.83 -13.83 1.76
N TRP A 113 8.79 -13.11 2.33
CA TRP A 113 9.13 -11.74 1.95
C TRP A 113 10.62 -11.45 2.22
N GLY A 114 11.17 -10.42 1.56
CA GLY A 114 12.60 -10.05 1.67
C GLY A 114 13.45 -10.44 0.45
N GLU A 115 14.74 -10.14 0.49
CA GLU A 115 15.67 -10.14 -0.67
C GLU A 115 15.56 -11.39 -1.58
N ASP A 116 15.63 -12.59 -1.00
CA ASP A 116 15.66 -13.85 -1.77
C ASP A 116 14.29 -14.28 -2.31
N THR A 117 13.22 -13.58 -1.94
CA THR A 117 11.83 -13.96 -2.26
C THR A 117 11.54 -13.92 -3.76
N TYR A 118 12.20 -13.04 -4.51
CA TYR A 118 12.01 -13.04 -5.96
C TYR A 118 12.66 -14.25 -6.63
N GLN A 119 13.82 -14.70 -6.15
CA GLN A 119 14.45 -15.93 -6.64
C GLN A 119 13.59 -17.15 -6.31
N GLN A 120 12.95 -17.13 -5.15
CA GLN A 120 11.95 -18.11 -4.76
C GLN A 120 10.76 -18.14 -5.74
N TYR A 121 10.20 -16.97 -6.08
CA TYR A 121 9.16 -16.87 -7.10
C TYR A 121 9.62 -17.46 -8.44
N LEU A 122 10.85 -17.21 -8.89
CA LEU A 122 11.38 -17.72 -10.15
C LEU A 122 11.62 -19.24 -10.12
N SER A 123 11.92 -19.81 -8.95
CA SER A 123 12.28 -21.22 -8.76
C SER A 123 11.07 -22.18 -8.86
N PRO A 124 11.15 -23.25 -9.67
CA PRO A 124 10.04 -24.20 -9.85
C PRO A 124 9.70 -25.07 -8.61
N SER A 125 10.57 -25.12 -7.61
CA SER A 125 10.54 -26.10 -6.51
C SER A 125 9.67 -25.71 -5.31
N ILE A 126 9.15 -24.49 -5.22
CA ILE A 126 8.39 -24.05 -4.02
C ILE A 126 6.96 -24.60 -4.03
N ALA A 127 6.45 -24.97 -5.20
CA ALA A 127 5.10 -25.51 -5.32
C ALA A 127 5.01 -27.04 -5.11
N THR A 128 6.08 -27.72 -4.66
CA THR A 128 6.12 -29.20 -4.58
C THR A 128 5.80 -29.81 -3.23
N ASN A 129 5.50 -29.03 -2.19
CA ASN A 129 5.01 -29.57 -0.91
C ASN A 129 3.50 -29.45 -0.78
#